data_AF-A0A969M305-F1
#
_entry.id   AF-A0A969M305-F1
#
_cell.length_a   1.000
_cell.length_b   1.000
_cell.length_c   1.000
_cell.angle_alpha   90.00
_cell.angle_beta   90.00
_cell.angle_gamma   90.00
#
_symmetry.space_group_name_H-M   'P 1'
#
loop_
_entity.id
_entity.type
_entity.pdbx_description
1 polymer ?
#
loop_
_entity_poly.entity_id
_entity_poly.type
_entity_poly.pdbx_seq_one_letter_code
_entity_poly.pdbx_strand_id
1 'polypeptide(L)' 'MFNTSDDSALSLAINNGSSLVASSVIPTDLAGNTLATASDLGIVESIRTVQDFVGATDPDDFYRFQLIAPTNL' A
#
# COMPACT_ATOMS: atom_id res chain seq x y z
N MET A 1 8.65 5.92 -13.39
CA MET A 1 8.41 4.72 -14.22
C MET A 1 7.50 3.83 -13.40
N PHE A 2 6.28 3.53 -13.86
CA PHE A 2 5.37 2.66 -13.12
C PHE A 2 5.81 1.20 -13.34
N ASN A 3 6.14 0.50 -12.26
CA ASN A 3 6.56 -0.89 -12.32
C ASN A 3 5.32 -1.79 -12.35
N THR A 4 4.78 -2.05 -13.55
CA THR A 4 3.56 -2.87 -13.74
C THR A 4 3.83 -4.37 -13.65
N SER A 5 4.81 -4.80 -12.85
CA SER A 5 5.30 -6.18 -12.80
C SER A 5 4.78 -6.99 -11.62
N ASP A 6 3.78 -6.49 -10.88
CA ASP A 6 3.18 -7.14 -9.72
C ASP A 6 1.68 -7.48 -9.92
N ASP A 7 1.31 -7.80 -11.17
CA ASP A 7 0.00 -8.35 -11.54
C ASP A 7 0.11 -9.86 -11.79
N SER A 8 0.23 -10.67 -10.74
CA SER A 8 -0.02 -12.13 -10.75
C SER A 8 0.05 -12.75 -9.34
N ALA A 9 -1.07 -12.72 -8.62
CA ALA A 9 -1.15 -13.02 -7.18
C ALA A 9 -2.11 -14.17 -6.83
N LEU A 10 -1.61 -15.35 -6.43
CA LEU A 10 -2.37 -16.62 -6.26
C LEU A 10 -1.73 -17.79 -5.42
N SER A 11 -0.44 -17.82 -5.02
CA SER A 11 0.30 -19.10 -4.80
C SER A 11 -0.02 -19.99 -3.61
N LEU A 12 -0.12 -21.29 -3.95
CA LEU A 12 0.66 -22.40 -3.39
C LEU A 12 1.52 -23.07 -4.51
N ALA A 13 2.74 -23.46 -4.17
CA ALA A 13 3.23 -24.79 -4.51
C ALA A 13 3.66 -25.36 -3.15
N ILE A 14 3.50 -26.63 -2.81
CA ILE A 14 3.70 -27.86 -3.58
C ILE A 14 2.74 -28.93 -3.01
N ASN A 15 2.25 -29.88 -3.82
CA ASN A 15 2.09 -31.28 -3.40
C ASN A 15 1.80 -32.23 -4.59
N ASN A 16 2.80 -33.00 -5.00
CA ASN A 16 2.68 -34.33 -5.61
C ASN A 16 1.60 -34.54 -6.69
N GLY A 17 1.48 -33.65 -7.69
CA GLY A 17 0.83 -34.04 -8.95
C GLY A 17 0.25 -32.92 -9.83
N SER A 18 -0.31 -31.84 -9.27
CA SER A 18 -0.90 -30.75 -10.05
C SER A 18 -1.19 -29.49 -9.23
N SER A 19 -1.47 -28.39 -9.94
CA SER A 19 -1.75 -27.03 -9.47
C SER A 19 -0.50 -26.24 -9.08
N LEU A 20 0.07 -25.58 -10.09
CA LEU A 20 0.80 -24.34 -9.89
C LEU A 20 -0.23 -23.27 -9.50
N VAL A 21 -0.15 -22.81 -8.27
CA VAL A 21 -0.68 -21.49 -7.93
C VAL A 21 0.57 -20.56 -7.80
N ALA A 22 0.56 -19.30 -8.26
CA ALA A 22 1.75 -18.39 -8.36
C ALA A 22 1.61 -17.07 -7.55
N SER A 23 2.65 -16.48 -6.96
CA SER A 23 2.58 -15.91 -5.58
C SER A 23 1.74 -14.66 -5.31
N SER A 24 0.74 -14.77 -4.40
CA SER A 24 0.11 -13.59 -3.78
C SER A 24 0.89 -13.15 -2.55
N VAL A 25 2.02 -12.49 -2.78
CA VAL A 25 2.51 -11.53 -1.80
C VAL A 25 1.74 -10.26 -2.09
N ILE A 26 0.56 -10.10 -1.48
CA ILE A 26 -0.04 -8.76 -1.40
C ILE A 26 0.98 -7.90 -0.62
N PRO A 27 1.38 -6.72 -1.13
CA PRO A 27 2.08 -5.74 -0.32
C PRO A 27 1.36 -5.55 1.02
N THR A 28 2.10 -5.26 2.08
CA THR A 28 1.44 -4.95 3.36
C THR A 28 0.79 -3.58 3.22
N ASP A 29 -0.54 -3.53 3.14
CA ASP A 29 -1.35 -2.30 3.25
C ASP A 29 -0.87 -1.50 4.48
N LEU A 30 -0.33 -0.30 4.23
CA LEU A 30 0.05 0.68 5.25
C LEU A 30 -0.93 1.87 5.29
N ALA A 31 -1.97 1.88 4.44
CA ALA A 31 -2.85 3.01 4.17
C ALA A 31 -4.30 2.58 3.86
N GLY A 32 -5.11 2.48 4.91
CA GLY A 32 -6.47 1.95 4.77
C GLY A 32 -7.38 2.72 3.80
N ASN A 33 -8.23 1.94 3.12
CA ASN A 33 -9.13 2.33 2.02
C ASN A 33 -10.31 3.29 2.37
N THR A 34 -10.25 4.03 3.48
CA THR A 34 -11.26 5.05 3.85
C THR A 34 -10.66 6.17 4.69
N LEU A 35 -11.33 7.34 4.73
CA LEU A 35 -10.99 8.42 5.68
C LEU A 35 -11.02 7.99 7.16
N ALA A 36 -11.80 6.96 7.51
CA ALA A 36 -11.84 6.42 8.87
C ALA A 36 -10.59 5.57 9.17
N THR A 37 -10.11 4.79 8.19
CA THR A 37 -8.96 3.87 8.31
C THR A 37 -7.63 4.44 7.83
N ALA A 38 -7.61 5.69 7.33
CA ALA A 38 -6.42 6.38 6.83
C ALA A 38 -5.21 6.33 7.79
N SER A 39 -4.03 6.07 7.23
CA SER A 39 -2.76 5.98 7.95
C SER A 39 -2.42 7.29 8.66
N ASP A 40 -2.20 7.26 9.98
CA ASP A 40 -1.84 8.45 10.76
C ASP A 40 -0.33 8.69 10.74
N LEU A 41 0.07 9.69 9.96
CA LEU A 41 1.45 10.17 9.92
C LEU A 41 1.76 11.13 11.08
N GLY A 42 0.78 11.50 11.91
CA GLY A 42 0.97 12.42 13.04
C GLY A 42 1.40 13.81 12.58
N ILE A 43 2.26 14.46 13.36
CA ILE A 43 2.76 15.80 13.05
C ILE A 43 3.87 15.73 11.98
N VAL A 44 3.77 16.56 10.94
CA VAL A 44 4.77 16.68 9.88
C VAL A 44 5.44 18.05 9.94
N GLU A 45 6.67 18.10 10.45
CA GLU A 45 7.49 19.32 10.60
C GLU A 45 8.59 19.44 9.53
N SER A 46 8.82 18.37 8.76
CA SER A 46 9.84 18.28 7.70
C SER A 46 9.42 17.25 6.65
N ILE A 47 10.23 17.07 5.59
CA ILE A 47 9.92 16.12 4.52
C ILE A 47 9.78 14.70 5.09
N ARG A 48 8.60 14.11 4.89
CA ARG A 48 8.33 12.70 5.18
C ARG A 48 8.06 11.96 3.88
N THR A 49 8.76 10.86 3.66
CA THR A 49 8.52 9.95 2.54
C THR A 49 7.77 8.72 3.06
N VAL A 50 6.68 8.38 2.39
CA VAL A 50 5.97 7.10 2.52
C VAL A 50 6.00 6.39 1.17
N GLN A 51 5.87 5.07 1.18
CA GLN A 51 5.83 4.26 -0.02
C GLN A 51 4.90 3.09 0.24
N ASP A 52 3.89 2.97 -0.61
CA ASP A 52 2.87 1.92 -0.58
C ASP A 52 2.36 1.68 -2.01
N PHE A 53 1.39 0.79 -2.20
CA PHE A 53 0.90 0.32 -3.50
C PHE A 53 -0.57 0.61 -3.74
N VAL A 54 -0.87 1.39 -4.79
CA VAL A 54 -2.22 1.55 -5.32
C VAL A 54 -2.38 0.75 -6.62
N GLY A 55 -3.39 -0.12 -6.69
CA GLY A 55 -3.65 -1.00 -7.83
C GLY A 55 -5.01 -1.70 -7.78
N ALA A 56 -5.23 -2.68 -8.66
CA ALA A 56 -6.55 -3.32 -8.83
C ALA A 56 -7.06 -4.09 -7.59
N THR A 57 -6.15 -4.51 -6.71
CA THR A 57 -6.47 -5.20 -5.44
C THR A 57 -6.42 -4.29 -4.22
N ASP A 58 -5.86 -3.08 -4.36
CA ASP A 58 -5.74 -2.09 -3.28
C ASP A 58 -5.96 -0.69 -3.90
N PRO A 59 -7.23 -0.26 -4.06
CA PRO A 59 -7.57 0.83 -4.97
C PRO A 59 -7.38 2.24 -4.39
N ASP A 60 -7.39 2.40 -3.06
CA ASP A 60 -7.47 3.72 -2.42
C ASP A 60 -6.56 3.83 -1.17
N ASP A 61 -5.40 4.49 -1.29
CA ASP A 61 -4.60 4.85 -0.11
C ASP A 61 -5.11 6.15 0.54
N PHE A 62 -5.53 6.10 1.82
CA PHE A 62 -5.76 7.32 2.59
C PHE A 62 -4.66 7.56 3.65
N TYR A 63 -4.16 8.80 3.68
CA TYR A 63 -3.21 9.29 4.69
C TYR A 63 -3.78 10.51 5.42
N ARG A 64 -3.48 10.64 6.72
CA ARG A 64 -3.77 11.85 7.52
C ARG A 64 -2.49 12.35 8.20
N PHE A 65 -2.41 13.65 8.40
CA PHE A 65 -1.32 14.30 9.13
C PHE A 65 -1.80 15.60 9.78
N GLN A 66 -0.98 16.13 10.67
CA GLN A 66 -1.23 17.36 11.43
C GLN A 66 -0.09 18.35 11.15
N LEU A 67 -0.44 19.63 11.05
CA LEU A 67 0.51 20.74 10.99
C LEU A 67 0.43 21.52 12.30
N ILE A 68 1.58 21.81 12.93
CA ILE A 68 1.65 22.60 14.17
C ILE A 68 1.40 24.10 13.93
N ALA A 69 1.57 24.58 12.71
CA ALA A 69 1.27 25.95 12.29
C ALA A 69 0.94 26.00 10.80
N PRO A 70 0.15 26.98 10.33
CA PRO A 70 0.05 27.28 8.91
C PRO A 70 1.41 27.80 8.40
N THR A 71 2.06 27.02 7.53
CA THR A 71 3.18 27.49 6.71
C THR A 71 2.63 28.08 5.41
N ASN A 72 3.07 29.30 5.06
CA ASN A 72 2.96 29.75 3.67
C ASN A 72 3.84 28.85 2.80
N LEU A 73 3.25 28.31 1.73
CA LEU A 73 3.93 27.54 0.68
C LEU A 73 4.61 28.49 -0.32
#